data_AF-A0A7J6VUS2-F1
#
_entry.id   AF-A0A7J6VUS2-F1
#
_cell.length_a   1.000
_cell.length_b   1.000
_cell.length_c   1.000
_cell.angle_alpha   90.00
_cell.angle_beta   90.00
_cell.angle_gamma   90.00
#
_symmetry.space_group_name_H-M   'P 1'
#
loop_
_entity.id
_entity.type
_entity.pdbx_description
1 polymer ?
#
loop_
_entity_poly.entity_id
_entity_poly.type
_entity_poly.pdbx_seq_one_letter_code
_entity_poly.pdbx_strand_id
1 'polypeptide(L)'
;MFNSVLAVKTQPHGIVDPKNVLNFAYSNTKAEGASTTCIITLRHKSLHAVNIGDSGFRIYKGHKCIYRSPVQHRGFNNCPYHLGNAVKCDSPSLAEVLEVPIEVGDIVVAGTDGLFDNIFDSEIEEQLKKGIEYGLGAPDMACYLADLVLYNSFDRYTLSPYGLKAQQSRIKHQGGKIDDITVIVSYMLCVQTFRIITSSL
;
A
#
# COMPACT_ATOMS: atom_id res chain seq x y z
N MET A 1 0.47 10.58 12.78
CA MET A 1 1.61 10.53 11.84
C MET A 1 2.68 11.63 12.03
N PHE A 2 2.73 12.36 13.16
CA PHE A 2 3.73 13.45 13.32
C PHE A 2 5.19 12.94 13.25
N ASN A 3 5.47 11.83 13.95
CA ASN A 3 6.82 11.28 14.05
C ASN A 3 7.37 10.76 12.71
N SER A 4 6.53 10.24 11.82
CA SER A 4 6.95 9.79 10.48
C SER A 4 7.29 10.98 9.58
N VAL A 5 6.53 12.07 9.65
CA VAL A 5 6.85 13.32 8.93
C VAL A 5 8.16 13.91 9.44
N LEU A 6 8.38 13.91 10.75
CA LEU A 6 9.64 14.36 11.33
C LEU A 6 10.81 13.47 10.88
N ALA A 7 10.64 12.14 10.90
CA ALA A 7 11.64 11.19 10.45
C ALA A 7 12.09 11.47 9.02
N VAL A 8 11.14 11.67 8.09
CA VAL A 8 11.43 12.00 6.68
C VAL A 8 12.23 13.30 6.58
N LYS A 9 11.89 14.33 7.35
CA LYS A 9 12.61 15.62 7.36
C LYS A 9 14.04 15.52 7.90
N THR A 10 14.34 14.52 8.73
CA THR A 10 15.69 14.28 9.25
C THR A 10 16.57 13.48 8.31
N GLN A 11 16.02 12.92 7.23
CA GLN A 11 16.80 12.17 6.23
C GLN A 11 17.51 13.13 5.25
N PRO A 12 18.64 12.71 4.65
CA PRO A 12 19.31 13.49 3.60
C PRO A 12 18.37 13.84 2.44
N HIS A 13 18.51 15.04 1.89
CA HIS A 13 17.68 15.48 0.77
C HIS A 13 17.75 14.51 -0.41
N GLY A 14 16.58 14.04 -0.85
CA GLY A 14 16.44 13.12 -1.99
C GLY A 14 16.71 11.65 -1.66
N ILE A 15 17.03 11.30 -0.41
CA ILE A 15 17.28 9.92 0.02
C ILE A 15 16.49 9.67 1.30
N VAL A 16 15.34 9.01 1.19
CA VAL A 16 14.54 8.58 2.34
C VAL A 16 14.68 7.07 2.46
N ASP A 17 15.28 6.58 3.54
CA ASP A 17 15.32 5.15 3.86
C ASP A 17 14.06 4.77 4.66
N PRO A 18 13.15 3.92 4.10
CA PRO A 18 11.93 3.51 4.78
C PRO A 18 12.17 2.89 6.16
N LYS A 19 13.24 2.09 6.32
CA LYS A 19 13.55 1.39 7.57
C LYS A 19 14.02 2.37 8.64
N ASN A 20 14.80 3.38 8.27
CA ASN A 20 15.18 4.44 9.20
C ASN A 20 13.97 5.28 9.62
N VAL A 21 13.08 5.59 8.68
CA VAL A 21 11.81 6.28 8.97
C VAL A 21 10.97 5.46 9.95
N LEU A 22 10.85 4.15 9.73
CA LEU A 22 10.12 3.24 10.62
C LEU A 22 10.71 3.25 12.04
N ASN A 23 12.01 3.01 12.17
CA ASN A 23 12.69 2.95 13.47
C ASN A 23 12.58 4.27 14.25
N PHE A 24 12.77 5.39 13.56
CA PHE A 24 12.63 6.71 14.16
C PHE A 24 11.18 6.96 14.60
N ALA A 25 10.22 6.70 13.73
CA ALA A 25 8.82 6.94 14.03
C ALA A 25 8.32 6.06 15.19
N TYR A 26 8.71 4.79 15.20
CA TYR A 26 8.38 3.84 16.27
C TYR A 26 8.96 4.27 17.62
N SER A 27 10.27 4.55 17.69
CA SER A 27 10.94 4.94 18.94
C SER A 27 10.42 6.24 19.56
N ASN A 28 9.87 7.14 18.75
CA ASN A 28 9.28 8.41 19.21
C ASN A 28 7.78 8.31 19.50
N THR A 29 7.12 7.19 19.21
CA THR A 29 5.68 7.02 19.43
C THR A 29 5.40 6.54 20.85
N LYS A 30 4.80 7.41 21.65
CA LYS A 30 4.40 7.12 23.04
C LYS A 30 2.92 6.77 23.21
N ALA A 31 2.11 7.06 22.19
CA ALA A 31 0.69 6.76 22.21
C ALA A 31 0.48 5.25 22.32
N GLU A 32 -0.48 4.85 23.17
CA GLU A 32 -0.88 3.46 23.30
C GLU A 32 -1.67 3.00 22.06
N GLY A 33 -1.39 1.78 21.62
CA GLY A 33 -2.06 1.17 20.49
C GLY A 33 -1.16 0.24 19.69
N ALA A 34 -1.72 -0.29 18.62
CA ALA A 34 -1.02 -1.10 17.66
C ALA A 34 -1.41 -0.72 16.23
N SER A 35 -0.48 -0.85 15.29
CA SER A 35 -0.75 -0.60 13.87
C SER A 35 0.10 -1.49 12.97
N THR A 36 -0.47 -1.89 11.83
CA THR A 36 0.34 -2.31 10.68
C THR A 36 1.00 -1.09 10.05
N THR A 37 2.00 -1.29 9.21
CA THR A 37 2.73 -0.16 8.59
C THR A 37 3.33 -0.59 7.26
N CYS A 38 3.04 0.16 6.20
CA CYS A 38 3.70 0.06 4.91
C CYS A 38 4.26 1.44 4.55
N ILE A 39 5.58 1.58 4.44
CA ILE A 39 6.25 2.82 4.03
C ILE A 39 6.94 2.55 2.70
N ILE A 40 6.65 3.35 1.69
CA ILE A 40 7.18 3.19 0.34
C ILE A 40 7.88 4.50 -0.06
N THR A 41 9.05 4.38 -0.67
CA THR A 41 9.82 5.48 -1.23
C THR A 41 10.25 5.13 -2.65
N LEU A 42 10.12 6.07 -3.58
CA LEU A 42 10.64 5.91 -4.93
C LEU A 42 12.07 6.48 -4.96
N ARG A 43 13.04 5.65 -5.34
CA ARG A 43 14.44 6.08 -5.50
C ARG A 43 14.97 5.53 -6.82
N HIS A 44 15.44 6.42 -7.68
CA HIS A 44 15.86 6.07 -9.05
C HIS A 44 14.77 5.32 -9.83
N LYS A 45 14.98 4.02 -10.11
CA LYS A 45 14.08 3.14 -10.87
C LYS A 45 13.55 2.00 -10.01
N SER A 46 13.45 2.21 -8.70
CA SER A 46 13.00 1.17 -7.77
C SER A 46 12.20 1.77 -6.62
N LEU A 47 11.16 1.03 -6.21
CA LEU A 47 10.47 1.26 -4.95
C LEU A 47 11.27 0.57 -3.84
N HIS A 48 11.67 1.35 -2.85
CA HIS A 48 12.16 0.83 -1.58
C HIS A 48 11.02 0.91 -0.59
N ALA A 49 10.66 -0.21 0.02
CA ALA A 49 9.59 -0.27 0.98
C ALA A 49 10.00 -1.00 2.25
N VAL A 50 9.31 -0.69 3.34
CA VAL A 50 9.32 -1.51 4.55
C VAL A 50 7.89 -1.79 4.98
N ASN A 51 7.59 -3.05 5.28
CA ASN A 51 6.25 -3.49 5.66
C ASN A 51 6.25 -4.28 6.97
N ILE A 52 5.25 -4.03 7.82
CA ILE A 52 4.86 -4.86 8.95
C ILE A 52 3.35 -5.06 8.91
N GLY A 53 2.92 -6.32 8.85
CA GLY A 53 1.50 -6.71 8.84
C GLY A 53 0.95 -6.97 7.44
N ASP A 54 -0.30 -6.61 7.23
CA ASP A 54 -1.12 -6.96 6.05
C ASP A 54 -1.56 -5.76 5.20
N SER A 55 -1.19 -4.55 5.62
CA SER A 55 -1.03 -3.44 4.69
C SER A 55 -0.02 -3.81 3.58
N GLY A 56 -0.11 -3.14 2.43
CA GLY A 56 0.80 -3.48 1.34
C GLY A 56 0.59 -2.67 0.08
N PHE A 57 1.21 -3.14 -0.99
CA PHE A 57 1.09 -2.55 -2.31
C PHE A 57 1.11 -3.58 -3.44
N ARG A 58 0.66 -3.14 -4.60
CA ARG A 58 0.58 -3.86 -5.86
C ARG A 58 1.18 -3.00 -6.95
N ILE A 59 1.89 -3.61 -7.89
CA ILE A 59 2.39 -2.93 -9.09
C ILE A 59 1.67 -3.50 -10.30
N TYR A 60 1.14 -2.61 -11.12
CA TYR A 60 0.43 -2.94 -12.35
C TYR A 60 1.18 -2.40 -13.55
N LYS A 61 1.46 -3.27 -14.52
CA LYS A 61 2.09 -2.93 -15.81
C LYS A 61 1.13 -3.30 -16.93
N GLY A 62 0.81 -2.35 -17.81
CA GLY A 62 -0.22 -2.57 -18.84
C GLY A 62 -1.55 -3.03 -18.24
N HIS A 63 -1.93 -2.47 -17.09
CA HIS A 63 -3.12 -2.82 -16.31
C HIS A 63 -3.16 -4.27 -15.79
N LYS A 64 -2.02 -4.96 -15.71
CA LYS A 64 -1.91 -6.30 -15.12
C LYS A 64 -1.05 -6.29 -13.86
N CYS A 65 -1.53 -6.94 -12.81
CA CYS A 65 -0.82 -7.04 -11.53
C CYS A 65 0.42 -7.92 -11.70
N ILE A 66 1.59 -7.30 -11.73
CA ILE A 66 2.89 -7.99 -11.89
C ILE A 66 3.59 -8.26 -10.57
N TYR A 67 3.23 -7.52 -9.51
CA TYR A 67 3.85 -7.66 -8.21
C TYR A 67 2.85 -7.47 -7.08
N ARG A 68 2.99 -8.30 -6.05
CA ARG A 68 2.24 -8.22 -4.79
C ARG A 68 3.23 -8.17 -3.65
N SER A 69 3.17 -7.11 -2.84
CA SER A 69 3.96 -7.08 -1.61
C SER A 69 3.56 -8.26 -0.72
N PRO A 70 4.52 -8.96 -0.09
CA PRO A 70 4.21 -10.00 0.87
C PRO A 70 3.39 -9.47 2.03
N VAL A 71 2.55 -10.35 2.58
CA VAL A 71 1.69 -10.08 3.73
C VAL A 71 2.22 -10.88 4.91
N GLN A 72 2.29 -10.26 6.08
CA GLN A 72 2.83 -10.88 7.29
C GLN A 72 1.72 -11.17 8.30
N HIS A 73 1.46 -12.45 8.55
CA HIS A 73 0.56 -12.92 9.61
C HIS A 73 1.27 -13.85 10.61
N ARG A 74 0.77 -13.86 11.84
CA ARG A 74 1.16 -14.79 12.90
C ARG A 74 0.36 -16.08 12.80
N GLY A 75 1.07 -17.20 12.64
CA GLY A 75 0.51 -18.55 12.77
C GLY A 75 -0.70 -18.83 11.88
N PHE A 76 -1.55 -19.77 12.30
CA PHE A 76 -2.73 -20.23 11.54
C PHE A 76 -3.97 -19.33 11.69
N ASN A 77 -3.94 -18.32 12.56
CA ASN A 77 -5.12 -17.51 12.91
C ASN A 77 -5.23 -16.21 12.10
N ASN A 78 -4.44 -16.05 11.03
CA ASN A 78 -4.51 -14.91 10.12
C ASN A 78 -4.43 -13.53 10.82
N CYS A 79 -3.73 -13.45 11.95
CA CYS A 79 -3.57 -12.23 12.74
C CYS A 79 -2.31 -11.50 12.29
N PRO A 80 -2.37 -10.23 11.83
CA PRO A 80 -1.20 -9.54 11.31
C PRO A 80 -0.17 -9.24 12.39
N TYR A 81 1.10 -9.20 11.96
CA TYR A 81 2.14 -8.54 12.74
C TYR A 81 1.79 -7.05 12.86
N HIS A 82 2.01 -6.47 14.02
CA HIS A 82 1.64 -5.08 14.28
C HIS A 82 2.61 -4.44 15.26
N LEU A 83 3.05 -3.23 14.93
CA LEU A 83 3.88 -2.41 15.80
C LEU A 83 3.04 -1.86 16.93
N GLY A 84 3.60 -1.79 18.13
CA GLY A 84 2.96 -1.15 19.26
C GLY A 84 3.88 -1.11 20.47
N ASN A 85 3.42 -0.46 21.53
CA ASN A 85 4.18 -0.26 22.77
C ASN A 85 3.78 -1.22 23.90
N ALA A 86 2.78 -2.08 23.67
CA ALA A 86 2.37 -3.10 24.64
C ALA A 86 3.22 -4.38 24.52
N VAL A 87 3.27 -5.17 25.60
CA VAL A 87 4.10 -6.40 25.71
C VAL A 87 3.85 -7.43 24.60
N LYS A 88 2.65 -7.42 23.99
CA LYS A 88 2.26 -8.37 22.93
C LYS A 88 2.50 -7.84 21.51
N CYS A 89 2.97 -6.61 21.37
CA CYS A 89 3.19 -5.99 20.07
C CYS A 89 4.58 -6.32 19.50
N ASP A 90 4.71 -6.18 18.18
CA ASP A 90 5.95 -6.45 17.47
C ASP A 90 6.92 -5.27 17.47
N SER A 91 8.18 -5.63 17.22
CA SER A 91 9.27 -4.69 17.04
C SER A 91 9.54 -4.43 15.55
N PRO A 92 10.05 -3.24 15.17
CA PRO A 92 10.55 -2.96 13.83
C PRO A 92 11.60 -3.94 13.30
N SER A 93 12.23 -4.74 14.16
CA SER A 93 13.17 -5.79 13.74
C SER A 93 12.54 -6.87 12.86
N LEU A 94 11.22 -7.05 12.93
CA LEU A 94 10.46 -8.02 12.12
C LEU A 94 10.01 -7.43 10.76
N ALA A 95 10.33 -6.16 10.51
CA ALA A 95 9.94 -5.50 9.28
C ALA A 95 10.59 -6.15 8.06
N GLU A 96 9.77 -6.38 7.04
CA GLU A 96 10.26 -6.83 5.75
C GLU A 96 10.67 -5.63 4.91
N VAL A 97 11.93 -5.66 4.46
CA VAL A 97 12.51 -4.62 3.61
C VAL A 97 12.49 -5.12 2.18
N LEU A 98 11.89 -4.32 1.30
CA LEU A 98 11.64 -4.67 -0.09
C LEU A 98 12.31 -3.65 -1.00
N GLU A 99 12.89 -4.14 -2.09
CA GLU A 99 13.36 -3.33 -3.22
C GLU A 99 12.78 -3.93 -4.49
N VAL A 100 11.94 -3.16 -5.18
CA VAL A 100 11.20 -3.64 -6.35
C VAL A 100 11.46 -2.70 -7.52
N PRO A 101 12.02 -3.19 -8.64
CA PRO A 101 12.20 -2.38 -9.84
C PRO A 101 10.86 -1.84 -10.36
N ILE A 102 10.88 -0.61 -10.86
CA ILE A 102 9.69 0.02 -11.42
C ILE A 102 10.02 0.81 -12.69
N GLU A 103 9.08 0.81 -13.64
CA GLU A 103 9.22 1.44 -14.94
C GLU A 103 8.22 2.56 -15.16
N VAL A 104 8.52 3.44 -16.11
CA VAL A 104 7.55 4.45 -16.57
C VAL A 104 6.34 3.74 -17.17
N GLY A 105 5.15 4.19 -16.80
CA GLY A 105 3.87 3.59 -17.18
C GLY A 105 3.35 2.57 -16.15
N ASP A 106 4.16 2.17 -15.18
CA ASP A 106 3.68 1.32 -14.08
C ASP A 106 2.75 2.13 -13.15
N ILE A 107 1.78 1.43 -12.56
CA ILE A 107 0.86 1.98 -11.58
C ILE A 107 1.08 1.26 -10.26
N VAL A 108 1.28 2.03 -9.18
CA VAL A 108 1.37 1.50 -7.82
C VAL A 108 0.05 1.74 -7.13
N VAL A 109 -0.57 0.68 -6.61
CA VAL A 109 -1.72 0.79 -5.71
C VAL A 109 -1.28 0.27 -4.34
N ALA A 110 -1.30 1.14 -3.34
CA ALA A 110 -1.01 0.80 -1.95
C ALA A 110 -2.27 0.98 -1.10
N GLY A 111 -2.38 0.22 -0.02
CA GLY A 111 -3.53 0.31 0.86
C GLY A 111 -3.44 -0.57 2.09
N THR A 112 -4.44 -0.46 2.95
CA THR A 112 -4.67 -1.35 4.09
C THR A 112 -5.26 -2.68 3.64
N ASP A 113 -5.37 -3.63 4.56
CA ASP A 113 -6.11 -4.87 4.35
C ASP A 113 -7.58 -4.60 3.97
N GLY A 114 -8.20 -3.55 4.51
CA GLY A 114 -9.55 -3.10 4.10
C GLY A 114 -9.75 -2.96 2.58
N LEU A 115 -8.70 -2.56 1.83
CA LEU A 115 -8.68 -2.62 0.37
C LEU A 115 -8.61 -4.08 -0.13
N PHE A 116 -7.51 -4.76 0.17
CA PHE A 116 -7.18 -6.05 -0.44
C PHE A 116 -8.05 -7.24 0.02
N ASP A 117 -8.81 -7.07 1.09
CA ASP A 117 -9.77 -8.05 1.60
C ASP A 117 -11.13 -7.97 0.90
N ASN A 118 -11.44 -6.86 0.24
CA ASN A 118 -12.76 -6.55 -0.34
C ASN A 118 -12.79 -6.41 -1.87
N ILE A 119 -11.65 -6.48 -2.54
CA ILE A 119 -11.58 -6.43 -4.00
C ILE A 119 -10.45 -7.34 -4.53
N PHE A 120 -10.70 -8.07 -5.61
CA PHE A 120 -9.67 -8.88 -6.26
C PHE A 120 -8.74 -8.02 -7.11
N ASP A 121 -7.50 -8.49 -7.29
CA ASP A 121 -6.56 -7.81 -8.19
C ASP A 121 -7.13 -7.68 -9.60
N SER A 122 -7.88 -8.67 -10.10
CA SER A 122 -8.51 -8.63 -11.42
C SER A 122 -9.55 -7.52 -11.57
N GLU A 123 -10.26 -7.20 -10.49
CA GLU A 123 -11.22 -6.09 -10.49
C GLU A 123 -10.48 -4.75 -10.46
N ILE A 124 -9.40 -4.64 -9.68
CA ILE A 124 -8.51 -3.46 -9.71
C ILE A 124 -7.94 -3.28 -11.12
N GLU A 125 -7.46 -4.34 -11.78
CA GLU A 125 -6.97 -4.32 -13.17
C GLU A 125 -8.01 -3.73 -14.13
N GLU A 126 -9.27 -4.18 -14.02
CA GLU A 126 -10.37 -3.67 -14.84
C GLU A 126 -10.64 -2.18 -14.59
N GLN A 127 -10.68 -1.77 -13.31
CA GLN A 127 -10.93 -0.38 -12.96
C GLN A 127 -9.77 0.52 -13.41
N LEU A 128 -8.53 0.10 -13.22
CA LEU A 128 -7.35 0.83 -13.70
C LEU A 128 -7.39 1.00 -15.22
N LYS A 129 -7.74 -0.05 -15.97
CA LYS A 129 -7.89 0.02 -17.41
C LYS A 129 -8.94 1.07 -17.81
N LYS A 130 -10.16 0.95 -17.29
CA LYS A 130 -11.26 1.88 -17.59
C LYS A 130 -10.90 3.31 -17.22
N GLY A 131 -10.35 3.52 -16.04
CA GLY A 131 -10.04 4.87 -15.61
C GLY A 131 -8.94 5.54 -16.43
N ILE A 132 -7.92 4.79 -16.87
CA ILE A 132 -6.92 5.33 -17.81
C ILE A 132 -7.55 5.64 -19.17
N GLU A 133 -8.43 4.77 -19.69
CA GLU A 133 -9.16 5.02 -20.95
C GLU A 133 -10.05 6.28 -20.86
N TYR A 134 -10.63 6.55 -19.69
CA TYR A 134 -11.41 7.76 -19.41
C TYR A 134 -10.57 8.97 -18.96
N GLY A 135 -9.25 8.83 -18.86
CA GLY A 135 -8.35 9.91 -18.49
C GLY A 135 -8.37 10.32 -17.01
N LEU A 136 -8.75 9.43 -16.09
CA LEU A 136 -8.77 9.69 -14.66
C LEU A 136 -7.35 9.90 -14.11
N GLY A 137 -7.17 10.98 -13.35
CA GLY A 137 -5.96 11.19 -12.57
C GLY A 137 -5.84 10.17 -11.43
N ALA A 138 -4.62 10.03 -10.89
CA ALA A 138 -4.37 9.14 -9.76
C ALA A 138 -5.26 9.42 -8.53
N PRO A 139 -5.56 10.69 -8.14
CA PRO A 139 -6.47 10.96 -7.04
C PRO A 139 -7.90 10.45 -7.30
N ASP A 140 -8.44 10.70 -8.50
CA ASP A 140 -9.78 10.26 -8.87
C ASP A 140 -9.89 8.73 -8.90
N MET A 141 -8.84 8.06 -9.40
CA MET A 141 -8.73 6.60 -9.37
C MET A 141 -8.68 6.06 -7.94
N ALA A 142 -7.94 6.71 -7.04
CA ALA A 142 -7.89 6.30 -5.63
C ALA A 142 -9.25 6.42 -4.95
N CYS A 143 -9.95 7.54 -5.15
CA CYS A 143 -11.32 7.73 -4.63
C CYS A 143 -12.29 6.70 -5.20
N TYR A 144 -12.24 6.48 -6.52
CA TYR A 144 -13.11 5.51 -7.18
C TYR A 144 -12.90 4.08 -6.65
N LEU A 145 -11.64 3.65 -6.50
CA LEU A 145 -11.33 2.35 -5.90
C LEU A 145 -11.81 2.28 -4.44
N ALA A 146 -11.61 3.34 -3.65
CA ALA A 146 -12.07 3.36 -2.26
C ALA A 146 -13.60 3.23 -2.15
N ASP A 147 -14.36 3.94 -2.98
CA ASP A 147 -15.83 3.87 -3.00
C ASP A 147 -16.33 2.49 -3.41
N LEU A 148 -15.72 1.88 -4.43
CA LEU A 148 -16.05 0.53 -4.87
C LEU A 148 -15.79 -0.51 -3.76
N VAL A 149 -14.64 -0.41 -3.11
CA VAL A 149 -14.23 -1.30 -2.01
C VAL A 149 -15.14 -1.11 -0.80
N LEU A 150 -15.53 0.13 -0.50
CA LEU A 150 -16.48 0.44 0.58
C LEU A 150 -17.84 -0.21 0.29
N TYR A 151 -18.35 -0.08 -0.93
CA TYR A 151 -19.58 -0.75 -1.35
C TYR A 151 -19.47 -2.27 -1.16
N ASN A 152 -18.40 -2.89 -1.67
CA ASN A 152 -18.15 -4.33 -1.53
C ASN A 152 -18.05 -4.77 -0.06
N SER A 153 -17.47 -3.94 0.81
CA SER A 153 -17.31 -4.25 2.24
C SER A 153 -18.64 -4.44 2.98
N PHE A 154 -19.70 -3.75 2.53
CA PHE A 154 -21.05 -3.87 3.09
C PHE A 154 -21.92 -4.92 2.40
N ASP A 155 -21.51 -5.43 1.24
CA ASP A 155 -22.25 -6.47 0.52
C ASP A 155 -22.06 -7.83 1.21
N ARG A 156 -23.13 -8.33 1.84
CA ARG A 156 -23.13 -9.62 2.55
C ARG A 156 -23.15 -10.83 1.61
N TYR A 157 -23.33 -10.62 0.32
CA TYR A 157 -23.42 -11.68 -0.68
C TYR A 157 -22.25 -11.69 -1.66
N THR A 158 -21.44 -10.62 -1.68
CA THR A 158 -20.27 -10.57 -2.55
C THR A 158 -19.27 -11.68 -2.22
N LEU A 159 -18.59 -12.17 -3.24
CA LEU A 159 -17.42 -13.01 -3.04
C LEU A 159 -16.23 -12.09 -2.81
N SER A 160 -15.76 -12.00 -1.56
CA SER A 160 -14.59 -11.19 -1.23
C SER A 160 -13.32 -12.05 -1.09
N PRO A 161 -12.12 -11.50 -1.36
CA PRO A 161 -10.86 -12.15 -1.03
C PRO A 161 -10.79 -12.64 0.42
N TYR A 162 -11.27 -11.84 1.37
CA TYR A 162 -11.32 -12.23 2.78
C TYR A 162 -12.28 -13.39 3.03
N GLY A 163 -13.48 -13.36 2.46
CA GLY A 163 -14.46 -14.44 2.57
C GLY A 163 -13.89 -15.78 2.07
N LEU A 164 -13.15 -15.76 0.94
CA LEU A 164 -12.46 -16.93 0.43
C LEU A 164 -11.38 -17.45 1.39
N LYS A 165 -10.53 -16.56 1.92
CA LYS A 165 -9.49 -16.93 2.91
C LYS A 165 -10.11 -17.47 4.21
N ALA A 166 -11.20 -16.87 4.67
CA ALA A 166 -11.94 -17.30 5.86
C ALA A 166 -12.51 -18.71 5.67
N GLN A 167 -13.13 -18.99 4.51
CA GLN A 167 -13.62 -20.32 4.17
C GLN A 167 -12.50 -21.35 4.15
N GLN A 168 -11.35 -21.05 3.54
CA GLN A 168 -10.17 -21.93 3.53
C GLN A 168 -9.64 -22.19 4.96
N SER A 169 -9.75 -21.20 5.83
CA SER A 169 -9.33 -21.27 7.24
C SER A 169 -10.43 -21.83 8.16
N ARG A 170 -11.55 -22.31 7.61
CA ARG A 170 -12.73 -22.82 8.34
C ARG A 170 -13.36 -21.80 9.30
N ILE A 171 -13.15 -20.52 9.03
CA ILE A 171 -13.80 -19.41 9.73
C ILE A 171 -15.13 -19.14 9.02
N LYS A 172 -16.22 -19.03 9.79
CA LYS A 172 -17.53 -18.67 9.25
C LYS A 172 -17.57 -17.18 8.94
N HIS A 173 -17.47 -16.84 7.66
CA HIS A 173 -17.64 -15.48 7.14
C HIS A 173 -18.26 -15.54 5.75
N GLN A 174 -19.15 -14.59 5.42
CA GLN A 174 -19.78 -14.45 4.10
C GLN A 174 -19.86 -12.97 3.75
N GLY A 175 -19.64 -12.64 2.47
CA GLY A 175 -19.67 -11.25 2.00
C GLY A 175 -18.35 -10.51 2.18
N GLY A 176 -18.41 -9.19 2.09
CA GLY A 176 -17.33 -8.28 2.40
C GLY A 176 -16.93 -8.28 3.87
N LYS A 177 -15.80 -7.63 4.17
CA LYS A 177 -15.26 -7.39 5.50
C LYS A 177 -15.33 -5.88 5.76
N ILE A 178 -16.21 -5.46 6.67
CA ILE A 178 -16.31 -4.05 7.09
C ILE A 178 -15.03 -3.69 7.85
N ASP A 179 -14.27 -2.74 7.33
CA ASP A 179 -12.96 -2.34 7.86
C ASP A 179 -12.60 -0.89 7.45
N ASP A 180 -11.57 -0.33 8.05
CA ASP A 180 -11.02 0.96 7.65
C ASP A 180 -10.29 0.84 6.30
N ILE A 181 -10.73 1.62 5.30
CA ILE A 181 -10.20 1.56 3.93
C ILE A 181 -9.28 2.75 3.68
N THR A 182 -8.02 2.46 3.35
CA THR A 182 -7.09 3.45 2.82
C THR A 182 -6.58 2.99 1.46
N VAL A 183 -6.65 3.86 0.45
CA VAL A 183 -6.16 3.61 -0.91
C VAL A 183 -5.25 4.74 -1.34
N ILE A 184 -4.08 4.38 -1.88
CA ILE A 184 -3.12 5.28 -2.51
C ILE A 184 -2.87 4.76 -3.91
N VAL A 185 -3.00 5.63 -4.91
CA VAL A 185 -2.67 5.33 -6.31
C VAL A 185 -1.56 6.27 -6.75
N SER A 186 -0.54 5.71 -7.42
CA SER A 186 0.57 6.48 -7.98
C SER A 186 0.87 6.02 -9.40
N TYR A 187 0.85 6.96 -10.34
CA TYR A 187 1.24 6.71 -11.73
C TYR A 187 2.71 7.05 -11.92
N MET A 188 3.50 6.11 -12.42
CA MET A 188 4.92 6.32 -12.70
C MET A 188 5.07 7.03 -14.05
N LEU A 189 5.34 8.33 -14.00
CA LEU A 189 5.46 9.16 -15.19
C LEU A 189 6.94 9.48 -15.48
N CYS A 190 7.28 9.62 -16.76
CA CYS A 190 8.56 10.17 -17.16
C CYS A 190 8.55 11.68 -16.91
N VAL A 191 9.53 12.20 -16.17
CA VAL A 191 9.72 13.65 -16.05
C VAL A 191 10.47 14.13 -17.30
N GLN A 192 9.76 14.74 -18.25
CA GLN A 192 10.40 15.47 -19.34
C GLN A 192 10.95 16.79 -18.79
N THR A 193 12.27 16.87 -18.60
CA THR A 193 12.92 18.15 -18.31
C THR A 193 13.13 18.90 -19.63
N PHE A 194 12.28 19.88 -19.93
CA PHE A 194 12.53 20.80 -21.04
C PHE A 194 13.72 21.69 -20.68
N ARG A 195 14.90 21.43 -21.26
CA ARG A 195 15.99 22.42 -21.29
C ARG A 195 15.63 23.48 -22.32
N ILE A 196 15.32 24.69 -21.87
CA ILE A 196 15.29 25.86 -22.75
C ILE A 196 16.73 26.09 -23.21
N ILE A 197 17.02 25.75 -24.47
CA ILE A 197 18.29 26.13 -25.10
C ILE A 197 18.10 27.57 -25.58
N THR A 198 18.57 28.54 -24.79
CA THR A 198 18.69 29.92 -25.31
C THR A 198 19.93 29.97 -26.18
N SER A 199 19.74 30.01 -27.50
CA SER A 199 20.81 30.35 -28.45
C SER A 199 21.02 31.86 -28.40
N SER A 200 22.14 32.31 -27.83
CA SER A 200 22.62 33.67 -27.98
C SER A 200 22.99 33.89 -29.45
N LEU A 201 22.37 34.88 -30.10
CA LEU A 201 22.82 35.43 -31.38
C LEU A 201 24.01 36.37 -31.15
#